data_AF-A0A441CED6-F1
#
_entry.id   AF-A0A441CED6-F1
#
_cell.length_a   1.000
_cell.length_b   1.000
_cell.length_c   1.000
_cell.angle_alpha   90.00
_cell.angle_beta   90.00
_cell.angle_gamma   90.00
#
_symmetry.space_group_name_H-M   'P 1'
#
loop_
_entity.id
_entity.type
_entity.pdbx_description
1 polymer ?
#
loop_
_entity_poly.entity_id
_entity_poly.type
_entity_poly.pdbx_seq_one_letter_code
_entity_poly.pdbx_strand_id
1 'polypeptide(L)'
;MSAPQSQLGFDGLLRAADEANEARKVERETAHLPSTMEEAIPFYRLLIRHHHAAMLAADVETVLQLRKEAELLAVRLNGGAPGIFAGEESPGCVLARETAAAEDAVPLWGQEGAFVIAVNGMRIRIELDGMFGIGCGFCFWPGFSAHAVDHDRPFISETGYRSFLGIHADPVPGLLPDAFAEKVIAAYIERELKGRPVAIAPEYRERRKGG
;
A
#
# COMPACT_ATOMS: atom_id res chain seq x y z
N MET A 1 -51.43 21.97 -7.08
CA MET A 1 -50.55 21.44 -8.16
C MET A 1 -49.71 20.33 -7.56
N SER A 2 -50.14 19.08 -7.69
CA SER A 2 -49.38 17.92 -7.18
C SER A 2 -48.25 17.60 -8.17
N ALA A 3 -47.03 17.44 -7.66
CA ALA A 3 -45.90 16.98 -8.45
C ALA A 3 -46.16 15.54 -8.94
N PRO A 4 -45.76 15.17 -10.17
CA PRO A 4 -45.90 13.81 -10.64
C PRO A 4 -44.97 12.90 -9.84
N GLN A 5 -45.55 11.92 -9.15
CA GLN A 5 -44.83 10.80 -8.55
C GLN A 5 -44.24 9.98 -9.71
N SER A 6 -42.95 10.16 -9.98
CA SER A 6 -42.26 9.39 -11.02
C SER A 6 -42.21 7.93 -10.60
N GLN A 7 -43.12 7.12 -11.14
CA GLN A 7 -43.13 5.68 -10.95
C GLN A 7 -41.94 5.10 -11.72
N LEU A 8 -40.99 4.51 -10.99
CA LEU A 8 -39.85 3.82 -11.60
C LEU A 8 -40.38 2.67 -12.46
N GLY A 9 -39.89 2.55 -13.70
CA GLY A 9 -40.09 1.34 -14.50
C GLY A 9 -39.48 0.12 -13.80
N PHE A 10 -39.84 -1.10 -14.23
CA PHE A 10 -39.38 -2.35 -13.62
C PHE A 10 -37.85 -2.42 -13.46
N ASP A 11 -37.09 -1.98 -14.47
CA ASP A 11 -35.62 -1.89 -14.41
C ASP A 11 -35.13 -0.89 -13.35
N GLY A 12 -35.86 0.21 -13.14
CA GLY A 12 -35.56 1.20 -12.11
C GLY A 12 -35.82 0.68 -10.70
N LEU A 13 -36.86 -0.17 -10.53
CA LEU A 13 -37.14 -0.84 -9.26
C LEU A 13 -36.08 -1.90 -8.93
N LEU A 14 -35.66 -2.70 -9.93
CA LEU A 14 -34.58 -3.68 -9.75
C LEU A 14 -33.27 -3.01 -9.34
N ARG A 15 -32.85 -1.96 -10.07
CA ARG A 15 -31.64 -1.22 -9.73
C ARG A 15 -31.70 -0.59 -8.33
N ALA A 16 -32.82 0.01 -7.95
CA ALA A 16 -32.98 0.59 -6.62
C ALA A 16 -32.95 -0.49 -5.50
N ALA A 17 -33.47 -1.69 -5.78
CA ALA A 17 -33.41 -2.80 -4.85
C ALA A 17 -31.96 -3.32 -4.69
N ASP A 18 -31.21 -3.43 -5.79
CA ASP A 18 -29.79 -3.82 -5.76
C ASP A 18 -28.94 -2.81 -4.99
N GLU A 19 -29.12 -1.50 -5.26
CA GLU A 19 -28.45 -0.42 -4.54
C GLU A 19 -28.76 -0.48 -3.02
N ALA A 20 -30.02 -0.70 -2.65
CA ALA A 20 -30.41 -0.81 -1.25
C ALA A 20 -29.86 -2.07 -0.57
N ASN A 21 -29.75 -3.18 -1.30
CA ASN A 21 -29.18 -4.43 -0.79
C ASN A 21 -27.67 -4.30 -0.55
N GLU A 22 -26.94 -3.71 -1.50
CA GLU A 22 -25.50 -3.45 -1.34
C GLU A 22 -25.23 -2.47 -0.19
N ALA A 23 -26.00 -1.39 -0.08
CA ALA A 23 -25.88 -0.46 1.04
C ALA A 23 -26.08 -1.13 2.41
N ARG A 24 -27.09 -2.00 2.54
CA ARG A 24 -27.34 -2.77 3.78
C ARG A 24 -26.22 -3.77 4.07
N LYS A 25 -25.65 -4.38 3.03
CA LYS A 25 -24.55 -5.33 3.17
C LYS A 25 -23.31 -4.62 3.70
N VAL A 26 -22.93 -3.50 3.08
CA VAL A 26 -21.80 -2.67 3.53
C VAL A 26 -22.02 -2.16 4.95
N GLU A 27 -23.22 -1.67 5.28
CA GLU A 27 -23.51 -1.22 6.64
C GLU A 27 -23.32 -2.36 7.64
N ARG A 28 -23.85 -3.55 7.36
CA ARG A 28 -23.69 -4.71 8.25
C ARG A 28 -22.23 -5.13 8.41
N GLU A 29 -21.46 -5.12 7.33
CA GLU A 29 -20.05 -5.55 7.32
C GLU A 29 -19.11 -4.53 7.95
N THR A 30 -19.53 -3.27 8.08
CA THR A 30 -18.67 -2.18 8.54
C THR A 30 -19.20 -1.48 9.79
N ALA A 31 -20.36 -1.87 10.33
CA ALA A 31 -21.02 -1.20 11.47
C ALA A 31 -20.11 -1.01 12.70
N HIS A 32 -19.15 -1.90 12.91
CA HIS A 32 -18.19 -1.85 14.01
C HIS A 32 -17.00 -0.89 13.77
N LEU A 33 -16.86 -0.37 12.55
CA LEU A 33 -15.77 0.51 12.15
C LEU A 33 -16.12 1.98 12.37
N PRO A 34 -15.10 2.84 12.60
CA PRO A 34 -15.27 4.29 12.59
C PRO A 34 -15.90 4.80 11.30
N SER A 35 -16.80 5.79 11.40
CA SER A 35 -17.46 6.43 10.25
C SER A 35 -16.89 7.81 9.93
N THR A 36 -15.95 8.32 10.72
CA THR A 36 -15.32 9.63 10.52
C THR A 36 -13.80 9.50 10.43
N MET A 37 -13.15 10.41 9.70
CA MET A 37 -11.69 10.38 9.55
C MET A 37 -10.96 10.62 10.88
N GLU A 38 -11.51 11.50 11.74
CA GLU A 38 -10.95 11.81 13.06
C GLU A 38 -10.83 10.55 13.94
N GLU A 39 -11.86 9.70 13.93
CA GLU A 39 -11.86 8.43 14.66
C GLU A 39 -11.10 7.33 13.92
N ALA A 40 -11.11 7.35 12.58
CA ALA A 40 -10.47 6.34 11.76
C ALA A 40 -8.95 6.39 11.81
N ILE A 41 -8.33 7.57 11.87
CA ILE A 41 -6.87 7.70 11.96
C ILE A 41 -6.27 6.95 13.17
N PRO A 42 -6.70 7.20 14.42
CA PRO A 42 -6.17 6.48 15.57
C PRO A 42 -6.50 4.98 15.53
N PHE A 43 -7.66 4.59 15.00
CA PHE A 43 -8.02 3.19 14.79
C PHE A 43 -7.12 2.51 13.77
N TYR A 44 -6.84 3.15 12.64
CA TYR A 44 -5.96 2.65 11.59
C TYR A 44 -4.51 2.50 12.08
N ARG A 45 -4.01 3.44 12.91
CA ARG A 45 -2.72 3.28 13.61
C ARG A 45 -2.67 2.04 14.50
N LEU A 46 -3.78 1.68 15.14
CA LEU A 46 -3.86 0.44 15.93
C LEU A 46 -3.84 -0.79 15.02
N LEU A 47 -4.59 -0.77 13.91
CA LEU A 47 -4.53 -1.83 12.90
C LEU A 47 -3.09 -2.03 12.36
N ILE A 48 -2.37 -0.95 12.04
CA ILE A 48 -0.96 -1.03 11.61
C ILE A 48 -0.10 -1.74 12.66
N ARG A 49 -0.26 -1.40 13.95
CA ARG A 49 0.51 -2.06 15.02
C ARG A 49 0.21 -3.55 15.14
N HIS A 50 -1.06 -3.93 15.03
CA HIS A 50 -1.45 -5.35 15.04
C HIS A 50 -0.94 -6.09 13.79
N HIS A 51 -1.04 -5.45 12.62
CA HIS A 51 -0.54 -6.00 11.37
C HIS A 51 0.97 -6.18 11.43
N HIS A 52 1.70 -5.22 12.01
CA HIS A 52 3.13 -5.34 12.24
C HIS A 52 3.48 -6.51 13.15
N ALA A 53 2.79 -6.66 14.27
CA ALA A 53 3.00 -7.82 15.15
C ALA A 53 2.73 -9.15 14.43
N ALA A 54 1.66 -9.24 13.61
CA ALA A 54 1.33 -10.43 12.85
C ALA A 54 2.37 -10.75 11.76
N MET A 55 2.87 -9.74 11.04
CA MET A 55 3.97 -9.89 10.08
C MET A 55 5.24 -10.41 10.75
N LEU A 56 5.60 -9.89 11.92
CA LEU A 56 6.74 -10.38 12.69
C LEU A 56 6.54 -11.80 13.21
N ALA A 57 5.30 -12.21 13.50
CA ALA A 57 4.97 -13.58 13.86
C ALA A 57 4.88 -14.53 12.66
N ALA A 58 4.96 -14.00 11.42
CA ALA A 58 4.66 -14.73 10.19
C ALA A 58 3.24 -15.34 10.18
N ASP A 59 2.29 -14.67 10.84
CA ASP A 59 0.89 -15.06 10.89
C ASP A 59 0.15 -14.53 9.65
N VAL A 60 0.10 -15.37 8.61
CA VAL A 60 -0.47 -15.03 7.30
C VAL A 60 -1.96 -14.72 7.39
N GLU A 61 -2.71 -15.50 8.16
CA GLU A 61 -4.17 -15.35 8.25
C GLU A 61 -4.52 -14.00 8.89
N THR A 62 -3.91 -13.69 10.03
CA THR A 62 -4.13 -12.42 10.73
C THR A 62 -3.69 -11.23 9.88
N VAL A 63 -2.57 -11.34 9.14
CA VAL A 63 -2.11 -10.29 8.21
C VAL A 63 -3.16 -9.97 7.15
N LEU A 64 -3.69 -10.99 6.47
CA LEU A 64 -4.69 -10.79 5.41
C LEU A 64 -6.02 -10.29 5.99
N GLN A 65 -6.42 -10.78 7.16
CA GLN A 65 -7.62 -10.30 7.84
C GLN A 65 -7.52 -8.81 8.21
N LEU A 66 -6.39 -8.35 8.75
CA LEU A 66 -6.20 -6.95 9.13
C LEU A 66 -6.15 -6.01 7.92
N ARG A 67 -5.62 -6.47 6.78
CA ARG A 67 -5.66 -5.68 5.54
C ARG A 67 -7.08 -5.57 4.97
N LYS A 68 -7.85 -6.65 5.05
CA LYS A 68 -9.28 -6.62 4.71
C LYS A 68 -10.05 -5.67 5.63
N GLU A 69 -9.76 -5.68 6.93
CA GLU A 69 -10.35 -4.77 7.90
C GLU A 69 -10.04 -3.30 7.58
N ALA A 70 -8.78 -3.02 7.21
CA ALA A 70 -8.36 -1.73 6.72
C ALA A 70 -9.12 -1.31 5.44
N GLU A 71 -9.27 -2.21 4.47
CA GLU A 71 -10.03 -1.93 3.23
C GLU A 71 -11.50 -1.60 3.53
N LEU A 72 -12.15 -2.38 4.40
CA LEU A 72 -13.51 -2.13 4.86
C LEU A 72 -13.66 -0.77 5.56
N LEU A 73 -12.65 -0.36 6.33
CA LEU A 73 -12.61 0.97 6.95
C LEU A 73 -12.62 2.07 5.89
N ALA A 74 -11.75 1.96 4.88
CA ALA A 74 -11.67 2.93 3.80
C ALA A 74 -12.98 2.97 2.98
N VAL A 75 -13.61 1.82 2.73
CA VAL A 75 -14.92 1.72 2.07
C VAL A 75 -16.01 2.41 2.90
N ARG A 76 -16.06 2.18 4.21
CA ARG A 76 -17.03 2.85 5.10
C ARG A 76 -16.88 4.37 5.08
N LEU A 77 -15.65 4.86 5.17
CA LEU A 77 -15.35 6.29 5.08
C LEU A 77 -15.71 6.88 3.72
N ASN A 78 -15.76 6.06 2.68
CA ASN A 78 -16.20 6.45 1.34
C ASN A 78 -17.73 6.32 1.14
N GLY A 79 -18.51 6.23 2.23
CA GLY A 79 -19.96 6.05 2.18
C GLY A 79 -20.39 4.70 1.58
N GLY A 80 -19.50 3.71 1.60
CA GLY A 80 -19.70 2.39 1.02
C GLY A 80 -19.39 2.28 -0.48
N ALA A 81 -18.96 3.36 -1.13
CA ALA A 81 -18.58 3.34 -2.54
C ALA A 81 -17.18 2.75 -2.76
N PRO A 82 -16.93 2.08 -3.91
CA PRO A 82 -15.58 1.73 -4.34
C PRO A 82 -14.77 3.00 -4.67
N GLY A 83 -13.46 2.85 -4.89
CA GLY A 83 -12.59 3.98 -5.25
C GLY A 83 -11.93 4.66 -4.05
N ILE A 84 -11.47 3.87 -3.09
CA ILE A 84 -10.71 4.35 -1.91
C ILE A 84 -9.36 5.04 -2.28
N PHE A 85 -9.00 5.03 -3.57
CA PHE A 85 -7.83 5.67 -4.19
C PHE A 85 -8.15 6.57 -5.40
N ALA A 86 -9.40 6.99 -5.57
CA ALA A 86 -9.81 7.76 -6.75
C ALA A 86 -9.17 9.17 -6.84
N GLY A 87 -8.59 9.67 -5.74
CA GLY A 87 -7.83 10.91 -5.68
C GLY A 87 -7.12 11.09 -4.34
N GLU A 88 -6.34 12.16 -4.18
CA GLU A 88 -5.53 12.43 -2.98
C GLU A 88 -6.36 12.51 -1.69
N GLU A 89 -7.62 12.92 -1.80
CA GLU A 89 -8.55 13.05 -0.67
C GLU A 89 -9.48 11.85 -0.52
N SER A 90 -9.28 10.79 -1.30
CA SER A 90 -9.98 9.52 -1.08
C SER A 90 -9.56 8.91 0.26
N PRO A 91 -10.45 8.20 0.97
CA PRO A 91 -10.17 7.76 2.33
C PRO A 91 -8.91 6.89 2.49
N GLY A 92 -8.61 6.02 1.53
CA GLY A 92 -7.39 5.21 1.55
C GLY A 92 -6.13 6.06 1.47
N CYS A 93 -6.10 7.06 0.58
CA CYS A 93 -5.01 8.02 0.45
C CYS A 93 -4.80 8.84 1.73
N VAL A 94 -5.88 9.35 2.30
CA VAL A 94 -5.80 10.15 3.56
C VAL A 94 -5.30 9.27 4.71
N LEU A 95 -5.86 8.07 4.88
CA LEU A 95 -5.41 7.14 5.93
C LEU A 95 -3.92 6.79 5.77
N ALA A 96 -3.47 6.48 4.56
CA ALA A 96 -2.07 6.18 4.29
C ALA A 96 -1.15 7.37 4.60
N ARG A 97 -1.49 8.56 4.10
CA ARG A 97 -0.73 9.81 4.33
C ARG A 97 -0.64 10.19 5.81
N GLU A 98 -1.77 10.23 6.51
CA GLU A 98 -1.85 10.67 7.92
C GLU A 98 -1.23 9.66 8.90
N THR A 99 -0.93 8.45 8.42
CA THR A 99 -0.29 7.41 9.22
C THR A 99 1.05 6.96 8.68
N ALA A 100 1.58 7.60 7.64
CA ALA A 100 2.89 7.29 7.07
C ALA A 100 4.00 7.39 8.12
N ALA A 101 5.07 6.63 7.90
CA ALA A 101 6.26 6.73 8.72
C ALA A 101 6.91 8.11 8.52
N ALA A 102 7.61 8.58 9.54
CA ALA A 102 8.43 9.78 9.39
C ALA A 102 9.47 9.56 8.29
N GLU A 103 9.87 10.64 7.62
CA GLU A 103 10.89 10.56 6.58
C GLU A 103 12.18 9.94 7.14
N ASP A 104 12.78 9.04 6.35
CA ASP A 104 13.97 8.26 6.65
C ASP A 104 13.85 7.28 7.83
N ALA A 105 12.69 7.21 8.50
CA ALA A 105 12.41 6.17 9.48
C ALA A 105 11.99 4.87 8.79
N VAL A 106 12.50 3.74 9.27
CA VAL A 106 12.02 2.43 8.84
C VAL A 106 10.56 2.29 9.28
N PRO A 107 9.61 2.07 8.36
CA PRO A 107 8.19 1.98 8.69
C PRO A 107 7.88 0.74 9.51
N LEU A 108 6.72 0.72 10.18
CA LEU A 108 6.12 -0.54 10.60
C LEU A 108 5.58 -1.28 9.37
N TRP A 109 5.41 -2.60 9.48
CA TRP A 109 4.72 -3.32 8.41
C TRP A 109 3.27 -2.84 8.30
N GLY A 110 2.83 -2.51 7.09
CA GLY A 110 1.49 -1.97 6.82
C GLY A 110 1.43 -0.45 6.83
N GLN A 111 2.54 0.22 7.14
CA GLN A 111 2.69 1.67 7.05
C GLN A 111 3.40 2.02 5.75
N GLU A 112 2.94 3.06 5.04
CA GLU A 112 3.73 3.65 3.97
C GLU A 112 4.95 4.36 4.56
N GLY A 113 6.08 4.29 3.87
CA GLY A 113 7.29 4.95 4.35
C GLY A 113 8.38 4.99 3.30
N ALA A 114 9.25 6.00 3.45
CA ALA A 114 10.42 6.15 2.61
C ALA A 114 11.69 6.24 3.45
N PHE A 115 12.66 5.37 3.15
CA PHE A 115 13.89 5.24 3.93
C PHE A 115 15.06 4.78 3.05
N VAL A 116 16.30 4.94 3.52
CA VAL A 116 17.50 4.56 2.77
C VAL A 116 18.14 3.31 3.37
N ILE A 117 18.45 2.34 2.52
CA ILE A 117 19.25 1.16 2.87
C ILE A 117 20.57 1.15 2.11
N ALA A 118 21.52 0.34 2.59
CA ALA A 118 22.78 0.08 1.92
C ALA A 118 22.84 -1.38 1.47
N VAL A 119 23.01 -1.62 0.17
CA VAL A 119 23.15 -2.98 -0.40
C VAL A 119 24.38 -3.01 -1.31
N ASN A 120 25.36 -3.88 -1.02
CA ASN A 120 26.61 -3.99 -1.77
C ASN A 120 27.32 -2.62 -1.98
N GLY A 121 27.27 -1.75 -0.97
CA GLY A 121 27.85 -0.40 -1.03
C GLY A 121 27.04 0.64 -1.81
N MET A 122 25.87 0.28 -2.36
CA MET A 122 24.93 1.20 -2.98
C MET A 122 23.96 1.76 -1.95
N ARG A 123 23.73 3.07 -1.96
CA ARG A 123 22.64 3.70 -1.22
C ARG A 123 21.37 3.71 -2.06
N ILE A 124 20.30 3.16 -1.54
CA ILE A 124 19.04 2.97 -2.25
C ILE A 124 17.92 3.54 -1.39
N ARG A 125 17.16 4.49 -1.93
CA ARG A 125 15.92 4.97 -1.31
C ARG A 125 14.80 3.98 -1.63
N ILE A 126 14.18 3.46 -0.61
CA ILE A 126 13.03 2.56 -0.67
C ILE A 126 11.78 3.39 -0.41
N GLU A 127 10.74 3.17 -1.21
CA GLU A 127 9.37 3.60 -0.95
C GLU A 127 8.54 2.32 -0.77
N LEU A 128 8.13 2.03 0.46
CA LEU A 128 7.42 0.81 0.83
C LEU A 128 5.91 1.05 0.83
N ASP A 129 5.17 0.11 0.24
CA ASP A 129 3.71 0.16 0.23
C ASP A 129 3.11 -0.15 1.63
N GLY A 130 2.02 0.53 1.98
CA GLY A 130 1.22 0.25 3.18
C GLY A 130 0.23 -0.91 2.98
N MET A 131 -0.87 -0.93 3.74
CA MET A 131 -1.88 -2.00 3.66
C MET A 131 -2.81 -1.95 2.44
N PHE A 132 -2.73 -0.91 1.61
CA PHE A 132 -3.73 -0.61 0.60
C PHE A 132 -3.25 -0.78 -0.87
N GLY A 133 -2.05 -1.32 -1.11
CA GLY A 133 -1.50 -1.52 -2.46
C GLY A 133 -2.15 -2.67 -3.25
N ILE A 134 -1.93 -2.70 -4.57
CA ILE A 134 -2.51 -3.68 -5.52
C ILE A 134 -2.28 -5.14 -5.09
N GLY A 135 -1.15 -5.46 -4.44
CA GLY A 135 -0.84 -6.80 -3.94
C GLY A 135 -1.32 -7.11 -2.53
N CYS A 136 -1.85 -6.13 -1.79
CA CYS A 136 -2.00 -6.25 -0.34
C CYS A 136 -3.10 -7.22 0.09
N GLY A 137 -4.15 -7.38 -0.73
CA GLY A 137 -5.25 -8.30 -0.43
C GLY A 137 -4.93 -9.79 -0.61
N PHE A 138 -3.80 -10.14 -1.25
CA PHE A 138 -3.51 -11.54 -1.60
C PHE A 138 -2.03 -11.95 -1.45
N CYS A 139 -1.07 -11.02 -1.42
CA CYS A 139 0.34 -11.32 -1.16
C CYS A 139 0.68 -11.06 0.31
N PHE A 140 1.45 -11.95 0.94
CA PHE A 140 1.94 -11.72 2.30
C PHE A 140 2.92 -10.54 2.34
N TRP A 141 3.94 -10.52 1.48
CA TRP A 141 4.91 -9.43 1.42
C TRP A 141 4.38 -8.24 0.61
N PRO A 142 4.53 -7.00 1.12
CA PRO A 142 4.13 -5.80 0.38
C PRO A 142 5.08 -5.54 -0.80
N GLY A 143 4.61 -4.70 -1.74
CA GLY A 143 5.45 -4.15 -2.78
C GLY A 143 6.33 -3.02 -2.24
N PHE A 144 7.38 -2.69 -3.00
CA PHE A 144 8.16 -1.48 -2.77
C PHE A 144 8.83 -1.01 -4.06
N SER A 145 9.24 0.25 -4.07
CA SER A 145 10.03 0.86 -5.12
C SER A 145 11.42 1.23 -4.63
N ALA A 146 12.42 0.97 -5.45
CA ALA A 146 13.82 1.29 -5.20
C ALA A 146 14.28 2.42 -6.14
N HIS A 147 14.85 3.46 -5.56
CA HIS A 147 15.34 4.64 -6.25
C HIS A 147 16.83 4.84 -5.99
N ALA A 148 17.56 5.22 -7.03
CA ALA A 148 18.95 5.60 -6.90
C ALA A 148 19.08 6.87 -6.07
N VAL A 149 19.96 6.84 -5.06
CA VAL A 149 20.41 8.03 -4.33
C VAL A 149 21.61 8.65 -5.07
N ASP A 150 22.57 7.81 -5.45
CA ASP A 150 23.81 8.23 -6.11
C ASP A 150 23.71 7.99 -7.64
N HIS A 151 23.15 8.95 -8.38
CA HIS A 151 22.84 8.83 -9.82
C HIS A 151 24.07 8.67 -10.74
N ASP A 152 25.25 9.04 -10.25
CA ASP A 152 26.52 8.91 -10.98
C ASP A 152 27.22 7.56 -10.73
N ARG A 153 26.59 6.64 -9.97
CA ARG A 153 27.10 5.30 -9.66
C ARG A 153 26.24 4.19 -10.30
N PRO A 154 26.76 2.96 -10.45
CA PRO A 154 25.96 1.81 -10.87
C PRO A 154 24.76 1.55 -9.94
N PHE A 155 23.66 1.07 -10.52
CA PHE A 155 22.39 0.81 -9.85
C PHE A 155 21.74 -0.48 -10.38
N ILE A 156 20.63 -0.91 -9.77
CA ILE A 156 19.90 -2.13 -10.14
C ILE A 156 19.00 -1.99 -11.38
N SER A 157 19.05 -0.83 -12.04
CA SER A 157 18.26 -0.47 -13.23
C SER A 157 18.93 0.71 -13.95
N GLU A 158 18.82 0.77 -15.27
CA GLU A 158 19.36 1.86 -16.10
C GLU A 158 18.61 3.18 -15.90
N THR A 159 17.38 3.14 -15.38
CA THR A 159 16.56 4.34 -15.16
C THR A 159 16.80 5.01 -13.81
N GLY A 160 17.57 4.37 -12.92
CA GLY A 160 17.67 4.77 -11.51
C GLY A 160 16.41 4.45 -10.70
N TYR A 161 15.48 3.65 -11.26
CA TYR A 161 14.24 3.23 -10.62
C TYR A 161 13.95 1.75 -10.88
N ARG A 162 13.42 1.06 -9.87
CA ARG A 162 12.91 -0.29 -10.00
C ARG A 162 11.79 -0.57 -9.00
N SER A 163 10.67 -1.11 -9.47
CA SER A 163 9.60 -1.62 -8.60
C SER A 163 9.75 -3.12 -8.36
N PHE A 164 9.39 -3.56 -7.15
CA PHE A 164 9.29 -4.93 -6.72
C PHE A 164 7.86 -5.20 -6.28
N LEU A 165 7.17 -6.11 -6.98
CA LEU A 165 5.84 -6.54 -6.60
C LEU A 165 5.91 -7.61 -5.51
N GLY A 166 4.94 -7.59 -4.60
CA GLY A 166 4.80 -8.50 -3.46
C GLY A 166 5.21 -9.92 -3.81
N ILE A 167 6.34 -10.35 -3.24
CA ILE A 167 7.05 -11.56 -3.64
C ILE A 167 6.30 -12.77 -3.11
N HIS A 168 6.11 -13.80 -3.95
CA HIS A 168 5.74 -15.14 -3.49
C HIS A 168 6.97 -15.82 -2.87
N ALA A 169 7.23 -15.46 -1.62
CA ALA A 169 8.24 -16.08 -0.76
C ALA A 169 7.58 -16.49 0.55
N ASP A 170 8.11 -17.55 1.17
CA ASP A 170 7.62 -18.02 2.46
C ASP A 170 7.73 -16.89 3.51
N PRO A 171 6.74 -16.75 4.41
CA PRO A 171 6.81 -15.85 5.55
C PRO A 171 8.05 -16.15 6.41
N VAL A 172 8.73 -15.09 6.86
CA VAL A 172 9.92 -15.19 7.70
C VAL A 172 9.67 -14.44 9.02
N PRO A 173 9.58 -15.15 10.15
CA PRO A 173 9.40 -14.52 11.45
C PRO A 173 10.51 -13.51 11.78
N GLY A 174 10.15 -12.41 12.43
CA GLY A 174 11.06 -11.38 12.92
C GLY A 174 11.71 -10.51 11.85
N LEU A 175 11.36 -10.68 10.57
CA LEU A 175 11.93 -9.88 9.49
C LEU A 175 11.36 -8.46 9.50
N LEU A 176 12.24 -7.45 9.59
CA LEU A 176 11.88 -6.04 9.52
C LEU A 176 11.87 -5.52 8.06
N PRO A 177 11.18 -4.41 7.76
CA PRO A 177 11.04 -3.90 6.40
C PRO A 177 12.35 -3.56 5.68
N ASP A 178 13.32 -3.00 6.39
CA ASP A 178 14.64 -2.68 5.87
C ASP A 178 15.44 -3.93 5.49
N ALA A 179 15.50 -4.90 6.40
CA ALA A 179 16.14 -6.18 6.18
C ALA A 179 15.46 -6.99 5.05
N PHE A 180 14.13 -6.88 4.93
CA PHE A 180 13.40 -7.46 3.81
C PHE A 180 13.83 -6.82 2.49
N ALA A 181 13.77 -5.50 2.37
CA ALA A 181 14.14 -4.78 1.15
C ALA A 181 15.61 -5.07 0.76
N GLU A 182 16.52 -5.11 1.73
CA GLU A 182 17.92 -5.49 1.51
C GLU A 182 18.04 -6.90 0.91
N LYS A 183 17.40 -7.90 1.53
CA LYS A 183 17.44 -9.30 1.06
C LYS A 183 16.87 -9.45 -0.35
N VAL A 184 15.76 -8.79 -0.63
CA VAL A 184 15.13 -8.81 -1.96
C VAL A 184 16.06 -8.23 -3.01
N ILE A 185 16.62 -7.05 -2.75
CA ILE A 185 17.51 -6.38 -3.70
C ILE A 185 18.80 -7.19 -3.87
N ALA A 186 19.40 -7.71 -2.80
CA ALA A 186 20.58 -8.55 -2.87
C ALA A 186 20.33 -9.80 -3.74
N ALA A 187 19.22 -10.50 -3.51
CA ALA A 187 18.84 -11.67 -4.31
C ALA A 187 18.59 -11.30 -5.78
N TYR A 188 17.98 -10.14 -6.04
CA TYR A 188 17.77 -9.63 -7.39
C TYR A 188 19.10 -9.35 -8.10
N ILE A 189 20.04 -8.67 -7.43
CA ILE A 189 21.38 -8.39 -7.98
C ILE A 189 22.10 -9.69 -8.31
N GLU A 190 22.05 -10.68 -7.42
CA GLU A 190 22.73 -11.95 -7.61
C GLU A 190 22.15 -12.74 -8.78
N ARG A 191 20.81 -12.90 -8.83
CA ARG A 191 20.15 -13.80 -9.77
C ARG A 191 19.97 -13.19 -11.15
N GLU A 192 19.47 -11.97 -11.19
CA GLU A 192 19.00 -11.33 -12.42
C GLU A 192 20.10 -10.45 -13.05
N LEU A 193 20.91 -9.81 -12.21
CA LEU A 193 22.06 -9.00 -12.68
C LEU A 193 23.39 -9.75 -12.62
N LYS A 194 23.40 -11.01 -12.16
CA LYS A 194 24.63 -11.83 -12.05
C LYS A 194 25.74 -11.13 -11.26
N GLY A 195 25.35 -10.42 -10.22
CA GLY A 195 26.25 -9.63 -9.37
C GLY A 195 26.74 -8.31 -9.96
N ARG A 196 26.18 -7.85 -11.11
CA ARG A 196 26.69 -6.68 -11.85
C ARG A 196 25.61 -5.61 -12.02
N PRO A 197 25.54 -4.62 -11.11
CA PRO A 197 24.73 -3.42 -11.32
C PRO A 197 25.12 -2.69 -12.62
N VAL A 198 24.17 -1.95 -13.18
CA VAL A 198 24.29 -1.27 -14.47
C VAL A 198 24.43 0.24 -14.29
N ALA A 199 25.03 0.92 -15.27
CA ALA A 199 25.11 2.37 -15.27
C ALA A 199 23.72 2.98 -15.53
N ILE A 200 23.35 4.02 -14.78
CA ILE A 200 22.13 4.80 -15.05
C ILE A 200 22.33 5.59 -16.35
N ALA A 201 21.37 5.59 -17.27
CA ALA A 201 21.49 6.27 -18.55
C ALA A 201 21.52 7.81 -18.38
N PRO A 202 22.30 8.56 -19.20
CA PRO A 202 22.53 10.00 -19.02
C PRO A 202 21.26 10.85 -18.88
N GLU A 203 20.22 10.54 -19.66
CA GLU A 203 18.94 11.25 -19.69
C GLU A 203 18.23 11.23 -18.32
N TYR A 204 18.41 10.17 -17.52
CA TYR A 204 17.85 10.09 -16.18
C TYR A 204 18.71 10.79 -15.13
N ARG A 205 20.02 10.90 -15.35
CA ARG A 205 20.93 11.65 -14.47
C ARG A 205 20.72 13.16 -14.58
N GLU A 206 20.48 13.65 -15.79
CA GLU A 206 20.32 15.09 -16.07
C GLU A 206 18.96 15.62 -15.60
N ARG A 207 17.89 14.84 -15.78
CA ARG A 207 16.52 15.24 -15.40
C ARG A 207 16.35 15.54 -13.90
N ARG A 208 17.17 14.94 -13.03
CA ARG A 208 17.14 15.20 -11.57
C ARG A 208 18.14 16.25 -11.08
N LYS A 209 19.11 16.68 -11.90
CA LYS A 209 20.01 17.79 -11.54
C LYS A 209 19.39 19.18 -11.79
N GLY A 210 18.27 19.23 -12.52
CA GLY A 210 17.59 20.47 -12.90
C GLY A 210 16.25 20.78 -12.19
N GLY A 211 15.90 20.03 -11.13
CA GLY A 211 14.73 20.30 -10.28
C GLY A 211 15.15 20.45 -8.83
#